data_AF-A0A531LKQ9-F1
#
_entry.id   AF-A0A531LKQ9-F1
#
_cell.length_a   1.000
_cell.length_b   1.000
_cell.length_c   1.000
_cell.angle_alpha   90.00
_cell.angle_beta   90.00
_cell.angle_gamma   90.00
#
_symmetry.space_group_name_H-M   'P 1'
#
loop_
_entity.id
_entity.type
_entity.pdbx_description
1 polymer ?
#
loop_
_entity_poly.entity_id
_entity_poly.type
_entity_poly.pdbx_seq_one_letter_code
_entity_poly.pdbx_strand_id
1 'polypeptide(L)'
;DRVAAITARSMNGEIAFEPALRERVALLKGLDAAVVDHIVANRLTLASGGRALVQTMRANGAWTALVSGGFEVFTTRIAAMLGFQE
;
A
#
# COMPACT_ATOMS: atom_id res chain seq x y z
N ASP A 1 -10.64 -14.48 5.47
CA ASP A 1 -12.06 -14.29 5.81
C ASP A 1 -12.34 -13.13 6.75
N ARG A 2 -11.78 -13.10 7.98
CA ARG A 2 -12.06 -12.03 8.97
C ARG A 2 -11.69 -10.61 8.51
N VAL A 3 -10.51 -10.42 7.89
CA VAL A 3 -10.09 -9.10 7.36
C VAL A 3 -11.06 -8.57 6.31
N ALA A 4 -11.50 -9.43 5.39
CA ALA A 4 -12.40 -9.03 4.30
C ALA A 4 -13.77 -8.56 4.83
N ALA A 5 -14.32 -9.27 5.82
CA ALA A 5 -15.58 -8.89 6.44
C ALA A 5 -15.52 -7.52 7.15
N ILE A 6 -14.44 -7.24 7.89
CA ILE A 6 -14.24 -5.94 8.55
C ILE A 6 -14.12 -4.82 7.51
N THR A 7 -13.35 -5.05 6.43
CA THR A 7 -13.19 -4.07 5.35
C THR A 7 -14.53 -3.74 4.69
N ALA A 8 -15.35 -4.74 4.36
CA ALA A 8 -16.64 -4.53 3.71
C ALA A 8 -17.57 -3.65 4.57
N ARG A 9 -17.69 -3.96 5.86
CA ARG A 9 -18.50 -3.17 6.80
C ARG A 9 -18.01 -1.73 6.94
N SER A 10 -16.69 -1.53 6.96
CA SER A 10 -16.13 -0.17 7.04
C SER A 10 -16.38 0.63 5.77
N MET A 11 -16.26 0.03 4.59
CA MET A 11 -16.53 0.69 3.31
C MET A 11 -18.02 0.99 3.11
N ASN A 12 -18.91 0.17 3.66
CA ASN A 12 -20.35 0.40 3.68
C ASN A 12 -20.79 1.48 4.70
N GLY A 13 -19.86 2.02 5.50
CA GLY A 13 -20.16 3.01 6.54
C GLY A 13 -20.80 2.41 7.80
N GLU A 14 -20.85 1.09 7.94
CA GLU A 14 -21.45 0.41 9.09
C GLU A 14 -20.57 0.50 10.36
N ILE A 15 -19.26 0.69 10.17
CA ILE A 15 -18.28 0.91 11.24
C ILE A 15 -17.31 2.02 10.84
N ALA A 16 -16.82 2.78 11.83
CA ALA A 16 -15.82 3.81 11.61
C ALA A 16 -14.50 3.21 11.09
N PHE A 17 -13.84 3.94 10.18
CA PHE A 17 -12.62 3.49 9.50
C PHE A 17 -11.46 3.20 10.45
N GLU A 18 -11.17 4.11 11.41
CA GLU A 18 -10.01 3.96 12.29
C GLU A 18 -10.11 2.71 13.19
N PRO A 19 -11.23 2.44 13.90
CA PRO A 19 -11.40 1.19 14.63
C PRO A 19 -11.31 -0.05 13.74
N ALA A 20 -11.92 -0.02 12.54
CA ALA A 20 -11.86 -1.12 11.58
C ALA A 20 -10.43 -1.40 11.08
N LEU A 21 -9.61 -0.35 10.92
CA LEU A 21 -8.20 -0.47 10.58
C LEU A 21 -7.42 -1.11 11.73
N ARG A 22 -7.60 -0.64 12.97
CA ARG A 22 -6.94 -1.21 14.15
C ARG A 22 -7.25 -2.69 14.32
N GLU A 23 -8.51 -3.09 14.14
CA GLU A 23 -8.92 -4.49 14.24
C GLU A 23 -8.23 -5.36 13.17
N ARG A 24 -8.19 -4.89 11.92
CA ARG A 24 -7.51 -5.62 10.83
C ARG A 24 -6.01 -5.76 11.07
N VAL A 25 -5.35 -4.71 11.58
CA VAL A 25 -3.91 -4.74 11.89
C VAL A 25 -3.62 -5.68 13.06
N ALA A 26 -4.47 -5.74 14.08
CA ALA A 26 -4.30 -6.65 15.21
C ALA A 26 -4.27 -8.14 14.79
N LEU A 27 -4.97 -8.50 13.71
CA LEU A 27 -4.95 -9.85 13.14
C LEU A 27 -3.59 -10.23 12.53
N LEU A 28 -2.70 -9.27 12.32
CA LEU A 28 -1.35 -9.52 11.80
C LEU A 28 -0.33 -9.80 12.93
N LYS A 29 -0.74 -9.80 14.20
CA LYS A 29 0.16 -10.02 15.34
C LYS A 29 0.86 -11.37 15.24
N GLY A 30 2.20 -11.35 15.34
CA GLY A 30 3.04 -12.55 15.29
C GLY A 30 3.46 -12.98 13.88
N LEU A 31 3.04 -12.25 12.84
CA LEU A 31 3.51 -12.47 11.48
C LEU A 31 4.96 -11.97 11.33
N ASP A 32 5.81 -12.78 10.71
CA ASP A 32 7.19 -12.42 10.42
C ASP A 32 7.25 -11.28 9.38
N ALA A 33 8.05 -10.25 9.66
CA ALA A 33 8.28 -9.13 8.75
C ALA A 33 8.89 -9.56 7.40
N ALA A 34 9.60 -10.70 7.35
CA ALA A 34 10.13 -11.28 6.12
C ALA A 34 9.03 -11.58 5.08
N VAL A 35 7.77 -11.71 5.50
CA VAL A 35 6.63 -11.84 4.58
C VAL A 35 6.54 -10.65 3.63
N VAL A 36 6.95 -9.46 4.05
CA VAL A 36 6.91 -8.24 3.23
C VAL A 36 7.87 -8.38 2.05
N ASP A 37 9.11 -8.82 2.30
CA ASP A 37 10.09 -9.12 1.25
C ASP A 37 9.55 -10.14 0.26
N HIS A 38 8.97 -11.22 0.76
CA HIS A 38 8.40 -12.27 -0.07
C HIS A 38 7.26 -11.75 -0.96
N ILE A 39 6.35 -10.95 -0.41
CA ILE A 39 5.23 -10.36 -1.16
C ILE A 39 5.75 -9.40 -2.24
N VAL A 40 6.68 -8.51 -1.89
CA VAL A 40 7.23 -7.54 -2.83
C VAL A 40 7.94 -8.23 -3.99
N ALA A 41 8.70 -9.31 -3.72
CA ALA A 41 9.43 -10.03 -4.77
C ALA A 41 8.54 -10.93 -5.64
N ASN A 42 7.51 -11.56 -5.06
CA ASN A 42 6.83 -12.69 -5.72
C ASN A 42 5.34 -12.47 -6.02
N ARG A 43 4.70 -11.46 -5.40
CA ARG A 43 3.24 -11.28 -5.47
C ARG A 43 2.81 -9.88 -5.88
N LEU A 44 3.69 -8.89 -5.72
CA LEU A 44 3.38 -7.50 -6.03
C LEU A 44 3.56 -7.24 -7.53
N THR A 45 2.49 -6.79 -8.17
CA THR A 45 2.51 -6.35 -9.57
C THR A 45 2.33 -4.84 -9.62
N LEU A 46 3.30 -4.14 -10.21
CA LEU A 46 3.18 -2.71 -10.45
C LEU A 46 2.10 -2.43 -11.50
N ALA A 47 1.35 -1.34 -11.32
CA ALA A 47 0.38 -0.91 -12.31
C ALA A 47 1.05 -0.68 -13.67
N SER A 48 0.42 -1.16 -14.75
CA SER A 48 0.92 -0.98 -16.11
C SER A 48 1.13 0.50 -16.41
N GLY A 49 2.33 0.87 -16.85
CA GLY A 49 2.68 2.26 -17.14
C GLY A 49 3.02 3.12 -15.92
N GLY A 50 2.91 2.61 -14.68
CA GLY A 50 3.18 3.40 -13.48
C GLY A 50 4.59 4.00 -13.45
N ARG A 51 5.61 3.23 -13.83
CA ARG A 51 7.00 3.73 -13.94
C ARG A 51 7.11 4.79 -15.02
N ALA A 52 6.56 4.54 -16.20
CA ALA A 52 6.62 5.47 -17.32
C ALA A 52 5.97 6.81 -16.95
N LEU A 53 4.79 6.77 -16.32
CA LEU A 53 4.08 7.95 -15.83
C LEU A 53 4.94 8.77 -14.87
N VAL A 54 5.40 8.15 -13.77
CA VAL A 54 6.17 8.85 -12.73
C VAL A 54 7.44 9.46 -13.30
N GLN A 55 8.20 8.69 -14.08
CA GLN A 55 9.45 9.16 -14.67
C GLN A 55 9.22 10.29 -15.69
N THR A 56 8.17 10.20 -16.50
CA THR A 56 7.81 11.26 -17.46
C THR A 56 7.43 12.55 -16.74
N MET A 57 6.58 12.46 -15.71
CA MET A 57 6.17 13.62 -14.92
C MET A 57 7.37 14.30 -14.28
N ARG A 58 8.28 13.53 -13.69
CA ARG A 58 9.53 14.04 -13.10
C ARG A 58 10.44 14.71 -14.11
N ALA A 59 10.64 14.08 -15.28
CA ALA A 59 11.46 14.65 -16.35
C ALA A 59 10.92 16.00 -16.85
N ASN A 60 9.62 16.26 -16.65
CA ASN A 60 8.95 17.51 -17.00
C ASN A 60 8.77 18.44 -15.79
N GLY A 61 9.49 18.23 -14.69
CA GLY A 61 9.55 19.14 -13.55
C GLY A 61 8.47 18.94 -12.49
N ALA A 62 7.63 17.90 -12.59
CA ALA A 62 6.62 17.63 -11.57
C ALA A 62 7.23 16.99 -10.31
N TRP A 63 6.72 17.39 -9.14
CA TRP A 63 6.91 16.67 -7.88
C TRP A 63 5.89 15.54 -7.81
N THR A 64 6.35 14.30 -7.64
CA THR A 64 5.47 13.14 -7.54
C THR A 64 5.51 12.56 -6.13
N ALA A 65 4.33 12.42 -5.52
CA ALA A 65 4.15 11.86 -4.19
C ALA A 65 3.27 10.60 -4.22
N LEU A 66 3.57 9.61 -3.38
CA LEU A 66 2.82 8.38 -3.17
C LEU A 66 2.06 8.45 -1.84
N VAL A 67 0.76 8.72 -1.91
CA VAL A 67 -0.12 8.73 -0.74
C VAL A 67 -0.85 7.39 -0.63
N SER A 68 -0.77 6.73 0.53
CA SER A 68 -1.41 5.44 0.77
C SER A 68 -1.95 5.34 2.19
N GLY A 69 -3.11 4.69 2.35
CA GLY A 69 -3.62 4.23 3.65
C GLY A 69 -3.10 2.84 4.05
N GLY A 70 -2.12 2.31 3.30
CA GLY A 70 -1.49 1.02 3.54
C GLY A 70 -0.35 1.10 4.57
N PHE A 71 0.66 0.25 4.39
CA PHE A 71 1.81 0.19 5.29
C PHE A 71 3.07 0.76 4.63
N GLU A 72 3.81 1.55 5.40
CA GLU A 72 5.05 2.19 4.97
C GLU A 72 6.08 1.20 4.39
N VAL A 73 6.19 0.03 5.02
CA VAL A 73 7.10 -1.04 4.58
C VAL A 73 6.90 -1.50 3.13
N PHE A 74 5.70 -1.29 2.56
CA PHE A 74 5.45 -1.50 1.13
C PHE A 74 5.64 -0.21 0.33
N THR A 75 5.09 0.90 0.79
CA THR A 75 5.06 2.15 0.02
C THR A 75 6.45 2.69 -0.25
N THR A 76 7.38 2.65 0.71
CA THR A 76 8.76 3.10 0.50
C THR A 76 9.47 2.32 -0.60
N ARG A 77 9.21 1.00 -0.71
CA ARG A 77 9.79 0.14 -1.73
C ARG A 77 9.20 0.42 -3.10
N ILE A 78 7.88 0.55 -3.18
CA ILE A 78 7.18 0.89 -4.43
C ILE A 78 7.57 2.30 -4.91
N ALA A 79 7.66 3.25 -3.98
CA ALA A 79 8.13 4.62 -4.24
C ALA A 79 9.52 4.60 -4.87
N ALA A 80 10.47 3.87 -4.28
CA ALA A 80 11.81 3.72 -4.83
C ALA A 80 11.81 3.01 -6.20
N MET A 81 11.01 1.95 -6.38
CA MET A 81 10.91 1.22 -7.65
C MET A 81 10.36 2.09 -8.78
N LEU A 82 9.33 2.90 -8.53
CA LEU A 82 8.71 3.75 -9.55
C LEU A 82 9.42 5.10 -9.70
N GLY A 83 10.13 5.52 -8.64
CA GLY A 83 10.87 6.76 -8.53
C GLY A 83 9.99 7.93 -8.12
N PHE A 84 9.15 7.78 -7.09
CA PHE A 84 8.49 8.93 -6.44
C PHE A 84 9.51 9.76 -5.64
N GLN A 85 9.22 11.04 -5.40
CA GLN A 85 10.03 11.91 -4.54
C GLN A 85 9.59 11.86 -3.07
N GLU A 86 8.31 11.56 -2.85
CA GLU A 86 7.63 11.57 -1.55
C GLU A 86 6.67 10.39 -1.44
#